data_AF-D4LSZ4-F1
#
_entry.id   AF-D4LSZ4-F1
#
_cell.length_a   1.000
_cell.length_b   1.000
_cell.length_c   1.000
_cell.angle_alpha   90.00
_cell.angle_beta   90.00
_cell.angle_gamma   90.00
#
_symmetry.space_group_name_H-M   'P 1'
#
loop_
_entity.id
_entity.type
_entity.pdbx_description
1 polymer ?
#
loop_
_entity_poly.entity_id
_entity_poly.type
_entity_poly.pdbx_seq_one_letter_code
_entity_poly.pdbx_strand_id
1 'polypeptide(L)'
;MEKCNLTQIPCREAIMEVVQNNKNRRSLQHTYELAELFRNACSSNEAFMELPEEEQERFLLITDALMMNDLEDLKRVHNLANYLMIKRIKDNVKAAEA
;
A
#
# COMPACT_ATOMS: atom_id res chain seq x y z
N MET A 1 2.50 4.46 -21.52
CA MET A 1 1.59 5.44 -20.89
C MET A 1 2.28 6.78 -20.92
N GLU A 2 1.73 7.77 -21.62
CA GLU A 2 2.28 9.13 -21.59
C GLU A 2 2.16 9.68 -20.17
N LYS A 3 3.26 10.24 -19.65
CA LYS A 3 3.22 11.01 -18.41
C LYS A 3 2.33 12.24 -18.65
N CYS A 4 1.30 12.41 -17.83
CA CYS A 4 0.56 13.67 -17.79
C CYS A 4 1.53 14.77 -17.35
N ASN A 5 1.92 15.63 -18.29
CA ASN A 5 2.85 16.74 -18.05
C ASN A 5 2.14 18.01 -17.50
N LEU A 6 0.83 17.97 -17.25
CA LEU A 6 0.05 19.19 -17.01
C LEU A 6 -0.17 19.56 -15.54
N THR A 7 -0.17 18.62 -14.59
CA THR A 7 -0.36 18.99 -13.17
C THR A 7 0.34 18.02 -12.22
N GLN A 8 1.01 18.54 -11.20
CA GLN A 8 1.36 17.81 -9.97
C GLN A 8 0.11 17.41 -9.14
N ILE A 9 -1.04 17.27 -9.78
CA ILE A 9 -2.34 16.98 -9.18
C ILE A 9 -2.89 15.74 -9.89
N PRO A 10 -3.32 14.69 -9.16
CA PRO A 10 -3.95 13.53 -9.77
C PRO A 10 -5.25 13.93 -10.48
N CYS A 11 -5.34 13.67 -11.79
CA CYS A 11 -6.58 13.84 -12.52
C CYS A 11 -7.60 12.82 -12.01
N ARG A 12 -8.64 13.29 -11.30
CA ARG A 12 -9.70 12.43 -10.74
C ARG A 12 -10.33 11.55 -11.81
N GLU A 13 -10.47 12.06 -13.03
CA GLU A 13 -11.01 11.32 -14.18
C GLU A 13 -10.12 10.13 -14.55
N ALA A 14 -8.80 10.31 -14.61
CA ALA A 14 -7.87 9.22 -14.90
C ALA A 14 -7.89 8.12 -13.81
N ILE A 15 -8.02 8.52 -12.54
CA ILE A 15 -8.19 7.56 -11.44
C ILE A 15 -9.51 6.79 -11.59
N MET A 16 -10.60 7.51 -11.85
CA MET A 16 -11.92 6.89 -12.06
C MET A 16 -11.90 5.92 -13.22
N GLU A 17 -11.26 6.26 -14.33
CA GLU A 17 -11.12 5.39 -15.50
C GLU A 17 -10.35 4.11 -15.15
N VAL A 18 -9.22 4.21 -14.46
CA VAL A 18 -8.43 3.03 -14.02
C VAL A 18 -9.26 2.12 -13.11
N VAL A 19 -9.99 2.70 -12.15
CA VAL A 19 -10.83 1.94 -11.22
C VAL A 19 -11.99 1.28 -11.95
N GLN A 20 -12.69 1.98 -12.84
CA GLN A 20 -13.81 1.42 -13.62
C GLN A 20 -13.38 0.28 -14.54
N ASN A 21 -12.17 0.38 -15.12
CA ASN A 21 -11.63 -0.65 -16.00
C ASN A 21 -11.05 -1.85 -15.24
N ASN A 22 -10.82 -1.75 -13.93
CA ASN A 22 -10.34 -2.85 -13.11
C ASN A 22 -11.46 -3.83 -12.76
N LYS A 23 -11.47 -4.99 -13.42
CA LYS A 23 -12.48 -6.04 -13.19
C LYS A 23 -12.14 -7.01 -12.05
N ASN A 24 -10.98 -6.86 -11.41
CA ASN A 24 -10.55 -7.76 -10.34
C ASN A 24 -11.10 -7.31 -8.99
N ARG A 25 -12.04 -8.08 -8.42
CA ARG A 25 -12.68 -7.77 -7.14
C ARG A 25 -11.70 -7.55 -5.98
N ARG A 26 -10.65 -8.39 -5.85
CA ARG A 26 -9.68 -8.26 -4.75
C ARG A 26 -8.83 -7.01 -4.92
N SER A 27 -8.42 -6.71 -6.15
CA SER A 27 -7.70 -5.49 -6.47
C SER A 27 -8.53 -4.25 -6.18
N LEU A 28 -9.82 -4.24 -6.53
CA LEU A 28 -10.73 -3.15 -6.20
C LEU A 28 -10.89 -2.94 -4.69
N GLN A 29 -11.03 -4.04 -3.93
CA GLN A 29 -11.10 -3.99 -2.47
C GLN A 29 -9.84 -3.35 -1.88
N HIS A 30 -8.66 -3.81 -2.28
CA HIS A 30 -7.39 -3.23 -1.82
C HIS A 30 -7.23 -1.77 -2.28
N THR A 31 -7.72 -1.42 -3.47
CA THR A 31 -7.70 -0.03 -3.94
C THR A 31 -8.54 0.87 -3.02
N TYR A 32 -9.72 0.39 -2.60
CA TYR A 32 -10.56 1.12 -1.65
C TYR A 32 -9.87 1.26 -0.28
N GLU A 33 -9.34 0.17 0.28
CA GLU A 33 -8.62 0.17 1.57
C GLU A 33 -7.43 1.14 1.55
N LEU A 34 -6.65 1.14 0.47
CA LEU A 34 -5.53 2.06 0.28
C LEU A 34 -6.00 3.51 0.18
N ALA A 35 -7.06 3.78 -0.59
CA ALA A 35 -7.59 5.12 -0.74
C ALA A 35 -8.14 5.68 0.58
N GLU A 36 -8.78 4.85 1.40
CA GLU A 36 -9.28 5.22 2.72
C GLU A 36 -8.14 5.49 3.71
N LEU A 37 -7.13 4.62 3.74
CA LEU A 37 -5.93 4.82 4.57
C LEU A 37 -5.23 6.15 4.21
N PHE A 38 -4.97 6.39 2.93
CA PHE A 38 -4.32 7.62 2.48
C PHE A 38 -5.19 8.86 2.74
N ARG A 39 -6.51 8.76 2.60
CA ARG A 39 -7.42 9.87 2.93
C ARG A 39 -7.32 10.25 4.41
N ASN A 40 -7.28 9.27 5.30
CA ASN A 40 -7.23 9.51 6.74
C ASN A 40 -5.83 10.01 7.16
N ALA A 41 -4.78 9.27 6.78
CA ALA A 41 -3.39 9.59 7.10
C ALA A 41 -2.94 10.97 6.58
N CYS A 42 -3.39 11.37 5.39
CA CYS A 42 -2.98 12.66 4.80
C CYS A 42 -3.92 13.83 5.16
N SER A 43 -4.90 13.64 6.05
CA SER A 43 -5.87 14.70 6.37
C SER A 43 -5.31 15.76 7.32
N SER A 44 -4.52 15.36 8.32
CA SER A 44 -3.66 16.21 9.14
C SER A 44 -2.62 15.36 9.87
N ASN A 45 -1.63 16.01 10.50
CA ASN A 45 -0.66 15.29 11.33
C ASN A 45 -1.34 14.64 12.55
N GLU A 46 -2.30 15.33 13.17
CA GLU A 46 -3.08 14.80 14.29
C GLU A 46 -3.86 13.54 13.87
N ALA A 47 -4.53 13.59 12.71
CA ALA A 47 -5.28 12.45 12.19
C ALA A 47 -4.38 11.24 11.88
N PHE A 48 -3.15 11.47 11.39
CA PHE A 48 -2.17 10.40 11.23
C PHE A 48 -1.79 9.77 12.57
N MET A 49 -1.50 10.58 13.59
CA MET A 49 -1.11 10.11 14.91
C MET A 49 -2.25 9.37 15.65
N GLU A 50 -3.51 9.62 15.27
CA GLU A 50 -4.69 8.92 15.81
C GLU A 50 -4.94 7.54 15.16
N LEU A 51 -4.27 7.22 14.04
CA LEU A 51 -4.40 5.89 13.42
C LEU A 51 -3.79 4.81 14.31
N PRO A 52 -4.29 3.56 14.25
CA PRO A 52 -3.60 2.42 14.84
C PRO A 52 -2.16 2.32 14.33
N GLU A 53 -1.22 1.93 15.19
CA GLU A 53 0.21 1.81 14.83
C GLU A 53 0.42 0.91 13.60
N GLU A 54 -0.34 -0.17 13.46
CA GLU A 54 -0.30 -1.02 12.27
C GLU A 54 -0.67 -0.25 10.98
N GLU A 55 -1.66 0.64 11.04
CA GLU A 55 -2.07 1.44 9.89
C GLU A 55 -1.07 2.55 9.58
N GLN A 56 -0.44 3.15 10.60
CA GLN A 56 0.66 4.10 10.44
C GLN A 56 1.85 3.44 9.71
N GLU A 57 2.32 2.30 10.20
CA GLU A 57 3.42 1.55 9.60
C GLU A 57 3.08 1.08 8.18
N ARG A 58 1.83 0.64 7.95
CA ARG A 58 1.36 0.27 6.62
C ARG A 58 1.40 1.47 5.66
N PHE A 59 0.91 2.63 6.10
CA PHE A 59 0.96 3.86 5.31
C PHE A 59 2.39 4.27 4.95
N LEU A 60 3.30 4.24 5.92
CA LEU A 60 4.72 4.56 5.71
C LEU A 60 5.36 3.61 4.71
N LEU A 61 5.17 2.30 4.88
CA LEU A 61 5.74 1.29 3.99
C LEU A 61 5.26 1.43 2.54
N ILE A 62 3.96 1.72 2.33
CA ILE A 62 3.42 1.95 1.00
C ILE A 62 4.02 3.23 0.39
N THR A 63 4.10 4.30 1.17
CA THR A 63 4.66 5.58 0.73
C THR A 63 6.13 5.42 0.33
N ASP A 64 6.91 4.74 1.15
CA ASP A 64 8.31 4.42 0.86
C ASP A 64 8.44 3.62 -0.43
N ALA A 65 7.61 2.58 -0.61
CA ALA A 65 7.60 1.78 -1.83
C ALA A 65 7.25 2.58 -3.09
N LEU A 66 6.37 3.59 -2.99
CA LEU A 66 6.03 4.48 -4.10
C LEU A 66 7.16 5.47 -4.43
N MET A 67 8.00 5.80 -3.45
CA MET A 67 9.12 6.74 -3.60
C MET A 67 10.44 6.06 -3.98
N MET A 68 10.55 4.74 -3.79
CA MET A 68 11.68 3.93 -4.22
C MET A 68 11.76 3.89 -5.76
N ASN A 69 12.88 4.36 -6.29
CA ASN A 69 13.14 4.37 -7.73
C ASN A 69 14.28 3.43 -8.15
N ASP A 70 14.89 2.71 -7.20
CA ASP A 70 15.91 1.71 -7.45
C ASP A 70 15.32 0.29 -7.43
N LEU A 71 15.60 -0.48 -8.49
CA LEU A 71 15.07 -1.83 -8.67
C LEU A 71 15.62 -2.81 -7.63
N GLU A 72 16.89 -2.67 -7.25
CA GLU A 72 17.53 -3.59 -6.32
C GLU A 72 17.00 -3.38 -4.90
N ASP A 73 16.78 -2.13 -4.50
CA ASP A 73 16.16 -1.79 -3.22
C ASP A 73 14.70 -2.28 -3.14
N LEU A 74 13.91 -2.11 -4.21
CA LEU A 74 12.56 -2.68 -4.31
C LEU A 74 12.57 -4.21 -4.12
N LYS A 75 13.51 -4.91 -4.76
CA LYS A 75 13.65 -6.37 -4.60
C LYS A 75 14.01 -6.77 -3.18
N ARG A 76 14.92 -6.04 -2.52
CA ARG A 76 15.33 -6.32 -1.14
C ARG A 76 14.17 -6.18 -0.17
N VAL A 77 13.41 -5.09 -0.28
CA VAL A 77 12.22 -4.86 0.55
C VAL A 77 11.17 -5.94 0.30
N HIS A 78 10.90 -6.28 -0.97
CA HIS A 78 9.97 -7.35 -1.31
C HIS A 78 10.38 -8.72 -0.74
N ASN A 79 11.67 -9.06 -0.85
CA ASN A 79 12.20 -10.32 -0.31
C ASN A 79 12.08 -10.38 1.23
N LEU A 80 12.36 -9.27 1.92
CA LEU A 80 12.19 -9.19 3.37
C LEU A 80 10.72 -9.35 3.78
N ALA A 81 9.80 -8.65 3.11
CA ALA A 81 8.38 -8.76 3.36
C ALA A 81 7.87 -10.20 3.17
N ASN A 82 8.28 -10.86 2.08
CA ASN A 82 7.94 -12.27 1.83
C ASN A 82 8.50 -13.20 2.92
N TYR A 83 9.76 -13.00 3.33
CA TYR A 83 10.37 -13.80 4.39
C TYR A 83 9.58 -13.68 5.70
N LEU A 84 9.22 -12.46 6.11
CA LEU A 84 8.46 -12.21 7.34
C LEU A 84 7.07 -12.86 7.29
N MET A 85 6.39 -12.79 6.14
CA MET A 85 5.09 -13.43 5.94
C MET A 85 5.18 -14.95 6.05
N ILE A 86 6.14 -15.58 5.36
CA ILE A 86 6.36 -17.02 5.39
C ILE A 86 6.73 -17.48 6.82
N LYS A 87 7.60 -16.73 7.50
CA LYS A 87 8.01 -17.03 8.88
C LYS A 87 6.79 -17.04 9.80
N ARG A 88 5.94 -16.00 9.75
CA ARG A 88 4.72 -15.91 10.56
C ARG A 88 3.77 -17.08 10.31
N ILE A 89 3.58 -17.48 9.06
CA ILE A 89 2.76 -18.65 8.72
C ILE A 89 3.32 -19.91 9.36
N LYS A 90 4.63 -20.15 9.25
CA LYS A 90 5.29 -21.32 9.85
C LYS A 90 5.18 -21.33 11.38
N ASP A 91 5.37 -20.18 12.02
CA ASP A 91 5.28 -20.06 13.47
C ASP A 91 3.85 -20.33 13.96
N ASN A 92 2.84 -19.83 13.25
CA ASN A 92 1.42 -20.11 13.55
C ASN A 92 1.05 -21.59 13.37
N VAL A 93 1.59 -22.27 12.34
CA VAL A 93 1.36 -23.71 12.14
C VAL A 93 1.97 -24.51 13.30
N LYS A 94 3.21 -24.22 13.69
CA LYS A 94 3.86 -24.88 14.83
C LYS A 94 3.11 -24.68 16.15
N ALA A 95 2.58 -23.48 16.37
CA ALA A 95 1.80 -23.18 17.57
C ALA A 95 0.46 -23.93 17.61
N ALA A 96 -0.11 -24.28 16.46
CA ALA A 96 -1.35 -25.06 16.37
C ALA A 96 -1.13 -26.58 16.52
N GLU A 97 0.12 -27.05 16.34
CA GLU A 97 0.52 -28.46 16.48
C GLU A 97 1.03 -28.82 17.89
N ALA A 98 1.27 -27.83 18.76
CA ALA A 98 1.78 -27.97 20.12
C ALA A 98 0.66 -27.94 21.17
#